data_AF-A0A644ZT31-F1
#
_entry.id   AF-A0A644ZT31-F1
#
_cell.length_a   1.000
_cell.length_b   1.000
_cell.length_c   1.000
_cell.angle_alpha   90.00
_cell.angle_beta   90.00
_cell.angle_gamma   90.00
#
_symmetry.space_group_name_H-M   'P 1'
#
loop_
_entity.id
_entity.type
_entity.pdbx_description
1 polymer ?
#
loop_
_entity_poly.entity_id
_entity_poly.type
_entity_poly.pdbx_seq_one_letter_code
_entity_poly.pdbx_strand_id
1 'polypeptide(L)'
;MNDMDKNLYRLTLQLNDDFKGVIDYEDGLLLDLGLFTIVWLDKTKENYGWILPDIDRFKNIDGMSIDFLQELTRLGQEIEQMNPEFKGIFSELCFYRIGRIPSKTCWSHFQKYIRIVSMAEINGDITGAFLQGVLEMLLKKEGEQFTPDSIRSLMACLVNIQDGASLADPFLGVGSNLIEAHKRILKAGLNPNNIQLYG
;
A
#
# COMPACT_ATOMS: atom_id res chain seq x y z
N MET A 1 -11.36 11.65 -1.95
CA MET A 1 -9.95 11.71 -1.53
C MET A 1 -9.81 12.88 -0.58
N ASN A 2 -9.58 12.58 0.70
CA ASN A 2 -9.38 13.58 1.75
C ASN A 2 -8.10 14.40 1.45
N ASP A 3 -7.93 15.58 2.06
CA ASP A 3 -6.75 16.42 1.85
C ASP A 3 -5.45 15.72 2.28
N MET A 4 -5.54 14.80 3.23
CA MET A 4 -4.41 13.97 3.68
C MET A 4 -3.98 12.93 2.63
N ASP A 5 -4.92 12.21 2.01
CA ASP A 5 -4.65 11.26 0.92
C ASP A 5 -3.92 11.95 -0.24
N LYS A 6 -4.36 13.18 -0.59
CA LYS A 6 -3.71 14.00 -1.62
C LYS A 6 -2.29 14.38 -1.24
N ASN A 7 -2.03 14.63 0.04
CA ASN A 7 -0.70 14.99 0.52
C ASN A 7 0.25 13.78 0.50
N LEU A 8 -0.20 12.60 0.92
CA LEU A 8 0.62 11.39 0.89
C LEU A 8 0.90 10.90 -0.54
N TYR A 9 -0.12 10.98 -1.41
CA TYR A 9 0.04 10.72 -2.84
C TYR A 9 1.04 11.67 -3.49
N ARG A 10 0.88 12.99 -3.29
CA ARG A 10 1.83 14.00 -3.79
C ARG A 10 3.22 13.80 -3.23
N LEU A 11 3.33 13.46 -1.94
CA LEU A 11 4.60 13.17 -1.30
C LEU A 11 5.28 11.99 -1.98
N THR A 12 4.54 10.90 -2.25
CA THR A 12 5.10 9.74 -2.94
C THR A 12 5.60 10.08 -4.34
N LEU A 13 4.84 10.87 -5.11
CA LEU A 13 5.32 11.37 -6.40
C LEU A 13 6.59 12.22 -6.26
N GLN A 14 6.64 13.10 -5.26
CA GLN A 14 7.82 13.95 -4.99
C GLN A 14 9.03 13.16 -4.49
N LEU A 15 8.82 12.09 -3.75
CA LEU A 15 9.88 11.21 -3.27
C LEU A 15 10.40 10.32 -4.39
N ASN A 16 9.53 9.91 -5.31
CA ASN A 16 9.92 9.15 -6.49
C ASN A 16 10.84 9.94 -7.43
N ASP A 17 10.79 11.28 -7.42
CA ASP A 17 11.75 12.11 -8.16
C ASP A 17 13.21 11.85 -7.73
N ASP A 18 13.47 11.32 -6.52
CA ASP A 18 14.81 10.91 -6.09
C ASP A 18 15.40 9.79 -6.97
N PHE A 19 14.55 9.04 -7.67
CA PHE A 19 14.90 7.93 -8.55
C PHE A 19 15.04 8.32 -10.03
N LYS A 20 14.72 9.57 -10.36
CA LYS A 20 14.66 10.04 -11.74
C LYS A 20 16.02 9.91 -12.44
N GLY A 21 16.06 9.10 -13.50
CA GLY A 21 17.28 8.83 -14.26
C GLY A 21 18.22 7.83 -13.59
N VAL A 22 17.80 7.20 -12.48
CA VAL A 22 18.55 6.17 -11.76
C VAL A 22 17.94 4.78 -11.96
N ILE A 23 16.61 4.66 -11.76
CA ILE A 23 15.84 3.43 -11.95
C ILE A 23 14.54 3.72 -12.70
N ASP A 24 13.83 2.67 -13.08
CA ASP A 24 12.48 2.78 -13.63
C ASP A 24 11.54 3.38 -12.57
N TYR A 25 10.65 4.28 -13.02
CA TYR A 25 9.65 4.95 -12.17
C TYR A 25 8.82 3.95 -11.33
N GLU A 26 8.53 2.79 -11.92
CA GLU A 26 7.79 1.69 -11.33
C GLU A 26 8.53 1.02 -10.16
N ASP A 27 9.83 0.77 -10.31
CA ASP A 27 10.67 0.18 -9.26
C ASP A 27 10.70 1.12 -8.04
N GLY A 28 10.74 2.44 -8.27
CA GLY A 28 10.62 3.44 -7.21
C GLY A 28 9.25 3.43 -6.51
N LEU A 29 8.16 3.34 -7.27
CA LEU A 29 6.81 3.30 -6.71
C LEU A 29 6.55 2.03 -5.88
N LEU A 30 7.09 0.89 -6.32
CA LEU A 30 7.00 -0.38 -5.58
C LEU A 30 7.77 -0.32 -4.26
N LEU A 31 8.96 0.33 -4.26
CA LEU A 31 9.69 0.58 -3.03
C LEU A 31 8.88 1.49 -2.09
N ASP A 32 8.38 2.62 -2.58
CA ASP A 32 7.53 3.54 -1.80
C ASP A 32 6.32 2.82 -1.20
N LEU A 33 5.65 1.97 -1.98
CA LEU A 33 4.51 1.17 -1.54
C LEU A 33 4.87 0.21 -0.41
N GLY A 34 6.00 -0.49 -0.52
CA GLY A 34 6.49 -1.40 0.52
C GLY A 34 6.84 -0.66 1.80
N LEU A 35 7.58 0.46 1.69
CA LEU A 35 7.96 1.28 2.85
C LEU A 35 6.74 1.86 3.55
N PHE A 36 5.77 2.35 2.77
CA PHE A 36 4.51 2.83 3.31
C PHE A 36 3.77 1.75 4.09
N THR A 37 3.64 0.56 3.49
CA THR A 37 2.93 -0.57 4.09
C THR A 37 3.56 -0.98 5.42
N ILE A 38 4.89 -1.00 5.52
CA ILE A 38 5.59 -1.29 6.79
C ILE A 38 5.23 -0.26 7.87
N VAL A 39 5.29 1.04 7.55
CA VAL A 39 4.96 2.09 8.54
C VAL A 39 3.49 2.03 8.94
N TRP A 40 2.59 1.74 7.99
CA TRP A 40 1.17 1.58 8.29
C TRP A 40 0.90 0.39 9.20
N LEU A 41 1.49 -0.77 8.89
CA LEU A 41 1.37 -1.97 9.71
C LEU A 41 1.88 -1.73 11.13
N ASP A 42 3.03 -1.07 11.29
CA ASP A 42 3.58 -0.76 12.63
C ASP A 42 2.66 0.18 13.43
N LYS A 43 2.11 1.22 12.79
CA LYS A 43 1.18 2.16 13.44
C LYS A 43 -0.18 1.56 13.78
N THR A 44 -0.59 0.52 13.08
CA THR A 44 -1.92 -0.08 13.23
C THR A 44 -1.91 -1.45 13.90
N LYS A 45 -0.73 -1.97 14.28
CA LYS A 45 -0.55 -3.30 14.87
C LYS A 45 -1.42 -3.56 16.10
N GLU A 46 -1.61 -2.57 16.97
CA GLU A 46 -2.46 -2.72 18.15
C GLU A 46 -3.95 -2.77 17.80
N ASN A 47 -4.37 -2.05 16.76
CA ASN A 47 -5.77 -1.96 16.36
C ASN A 47 -6.26 -3.25 15.68
N TYR A 48 -5.39 -3.94 14.96
CA TYR A 48 -5.75 -5.10 14.15
C TYR A 48 -5.07 -6.40 14.61
N GLY A 49 -4.12 -6.35 15.54
CA GLY A 49 -3.43 -7.52 16.06
C GLY A 49 -2.29 -8.06 15.18
N TRP A 50 -1.74 -7.23 14.29
CA TRP A 50 -0.61 -7.62 13.43
C TRP A 50 0.65 -7.91 14.26
N ILE A 51 1.44 -8.88 13.82
CA ILE A 51 2.74 -9.21 14.44
C ILE A 51 3.84 -8.67 13.54
N LEU A 52 4.64 -7.72 14.02
CA LEU A 52 5.76 -7.17 13.27
C LEU A 52 7.11 -7.49 13.94
N PRO A 53 8.15 -7.80 13.14
CA PRO A 53 9.53 -7.77 13.63
C PRO A 53 9.93 -6.35 14.04
N ASP A 54 10.99 -6.24 14.84
CA ASP A 54 11.49 -4.94 15.30
C ASP A 54 12.04 -4.11 14.12
N ILE A 55 11.29 -3.07 13.73
CA ILE A 55 11.67 -2.13 12.67
C ILE A 55 12.79 -1.18 13.13
N ASP A 56 13.03 -1.03 14.43
CA ASP A 56 14.11 -0.19 14.95
C ASP A 56 15.49 -0.78 14.66
N ARG A 57 15.56 -2.03 14.18
CA ARG A 57 16.81 -2.68 13.73
C ARG A 57 17.56 -1.86 12.68
N PHE A 58 16.86 -1.06 11.87
CA PHE A 58 17.48 -0.20 10.85
C PHE A 58 18.17 1.04 11.43
N LYS A 59 17.91 1.41 12.70
CA LYS A 59 18.58 2.56 13.35
C LYS A 59 20.09 2.38 13.48
N ASN A 60 20.56 1.13 13.51
CA ASN A 60 21.96 0.77 13.75
C ASN A 60 22.68 0.22 12.51
N ILE A 61 22.05 0.28 11.32
CA ILE A 61 22.65 -0.23 10.08
C ILE A 61 23.50 0.87 9.44
N ASP A 62 24.73 0.52 9.07
CA ASP A 62 25.56 1.36 8.21
C ASP A 62 25.00 1.31 6.78
N GLY A 63 24.36 2.39 6.35
CA GLY A 63 23.61 2.49 5.10
C GLY A 63 24.39 2.40 3.79
N MET A 64 25.69 2.07 3.87
CA MET A 64 26.57 1.92 2.72
C MET A 64 26.80 0.46 2.31
N SER A 65 26.23 -0.54 3.02
CA SER A 65 26.47 -1.95 2.71
C SER A 65 25.37 -2.60 1.85
N ILE A 66 25.77 -3.63 1.08
CA ILE A 66 24.87 -4.55 0.37
C ILE A 66 23.85 -5.19 1.34
N ASP A 67 24.16 -5.20 2.63
CA ASP A 67 23.32 -5.77 3.67
C ASP A 67 21.99 -5.02 3.83
N PHE A 68 21.91 -3.71 3.53
CA PHE A 68 20.65 -2.98 3.68
C PHE A 68 19.53 -3.52 2.78
N LEU A 69 19.82 -3.78 1.50
CA LEU A 69 18.80 -4.29 0.57
C LEU A 69 18.35 -5.71 0.96
N GLN A 70 19.30 -6.54 1.38
CA GLN A 70 19.01 -7.89 1.87
C GLN A 70 18.18 -7.84 3.14
N GLU A 71 18.50 -6.92 4.05
CA GLU A 71 17.79 -6.75 5.32
C GLU A 71 16.37 -6.23 5.14
N LEU A 72 16.16 -5.27 4.22
CA LEU A 72 14.83 -4.78 3.89
C LEU A 72 13.98 -5.88 3.23
N THR A 73 14.57 -6.70 2.37
CA THR A 73 13.90 -7.87 1.78
C THR A 73 13.52 -8.88 2.86
N ARG A 74 14.45 -9.17 3.77
CA ARG A 74 14.26 -10.11 4.88
C ARG A 74 13.16 -9.63 5.83
N LEU A 75 13.12 -8.34 6.15
CA LEU A 75 12.05 -7.74 6.95
C LEU A 75 10.67 -8.02 6.32
N GLY A 76 10.53 -7.79 5.01
CA GLY A 76 9.29 -8.07 4.29
C GLY A 76 8.88 -9.54 4.40
N GLN A 77 9.82 -10.46 4.21
CA GLN A 77 9.57 -11.90 4.35
C GLN A 77 9.20 -12.31 5.78
N GLU A 78 9.83 -11.73 6.79
CA GLU A 78 9.48 -11.97 8.20
C GLU A 78 8.05 -11.51 8.51
N ILE A 79 7.64 -10.33 8.00
CA ILE A 79 6.25 -9.84 8.12
C ILE A 79 5.26 -10.83 7.49
N GLU A 80 5.55 -11.32 6.27
CA GLU A 80 4.68 -12.29 5.58
C GLU A 80 4.60 -13.64 6.31
N GLN A 81 5.69 -14.09 6.93
CA GLN A 81 5.71 -15.34 7.70
C GLN A 81 4.89 -15.23 8.99
N MET A 82 4.93 -14.06 9.64
CA MET A 82 4.20 -13.81 10.88
C MET A 82 2.71 -13.53 10.64
N ASN A 83 2.34 -13.07 9.43
CA ASN A 83 0.97 -12.71 9.05
C ASN A 83 0.64 -13.34 7.68
N PRO A 84 0.14 -14.59 7.64
CA PRO A 84 -0.07 -15.33 6.39
C PRO A 84 -0.95 -14.64 5.34
N GLU A 85 -1.85 -13.75 5.77
CA GLU A 85 -2.71 -12.91 4.92
C GLU A 85 -1.93 -11.91 4.06
N PHE A 86 -0.69 -11.58 4.42
CA PHE A 86 0.17 -10.64 3.68
C PHE A 86 1.12 -11.31 2.69
N LYS A 87 1.03 -12.64 2.56
CA LYS A 87 1.92 -13.41 1.68
C LYS A 87 1.99 -12.81 0.27
N GLY A 88 3.20 -12.52 -0.19
CA GLY A 88 3.49 -11.99 -1.52
C GLY A 88 3.47 -10.46 -1.63
N ILE A 89 2.95 -9.72 -0.64
CA ILE A 89 2.92 -8.25 -0.67
C ILE A 89 4.34 -7.67 -0.77
N PHE A 90 5.28 -8.19 -0.01
CA PHE A 90 6.66 -7.72 0.01
C PHE A 90 7.54 -8.53 -0.93
N SER A 91 7.48 -9.86 -0.86
CA SER A 91 8.42 -10.73 -1.57
C SER A 91 8.15 -10.82 -3.07
N GLU A 92 6.87 -10.79 -3.48
CA GLU A 92 6.46 -10.96 -4.88
C GLU A 92 6.08 -9.63 -5.56
N LEU A 93 5.62 -8.63 -4.79
CA LEU A 93 5.20 -7.33 -5.30
C LEU A 93 6.19 -6.19 -4.98
N CYS A 94 6.34 -5.77 -3.72
CA CYS A 94 7.04 -4.51 -3.42
C CYS A 94 8.57 -4.61 -3.57
N PHE A 95 9.19 -5.70 -3.11
CA PHE A 95 10.65 -5.84 -3.03
C PHE A 95 11.24 -6.85 -4.03
N TYR A 96 10.43 -7.41 -4.93
CA TYR A 96 10.89 -8.45 -5.88
C TYR A 96 12.04 -8.00 -6.79
N ARG A 97 12.12 -6.70 -7.08
CA ARG A 97 13.16 -6.06 -7.92
C ARG A 97 14.05 -5.08 -7.17
N ILE A 98 14.03 -5.10 -5.84
CA ILE A 98 14.77 -4.12 -5.03
C ILE A 98 16.27 -4.10 -5.32
N GLY A 99 16.84 -5.21 -5.79
CA GLY A 99 18.23 -5.31 -6.23
C GLY A 99 18.60 -4.47 -7.46
N ARG A 100 17.62 -3.91 -8.19
CA ARG A 100 17.85 -2.94 -9.28
C ARG A 100 18.18 -1.54 -8.77
N ILE A 101 17.86 -1.25 -7.50
CA ILE A 101 18.05 0.06 -6.90
C ILE A 101 19.46 0.12 -6.32
N PRO A 102 20.29 1.12 -6.71
CA PRO A 102 21.61 1.28 -6.10
C PRO A 102 21.48 1.44 -4.57
N SER A 103 22.24 0.66 -3.81
CA SER A 103 22.07 0.56 -2.34
C SER A 103 22.14 1.92 -1.64
N LYS A 104 23.08 2.80 -2.05
CA LYS A 104 23.20 4.15 -1.52
C LYS A 104 21.97 5.02 -1.78
N THR A 105 21.38 4.90 -2.97
CA THR A 105 20.15 5.60 -3.33
C THR A 105 18.98 5.07 -2.51
N CYS A 106 18.83 3.74 -2.43
CA CYS A 106 17.78 3.10 -1.65
C CYS A 106 17.85 3.49 -0.17
N TRP A 107 19.05 3.50 0.42
CA TRP A 107 19.26 3.90 1.80
C TRP A 107 18.90 5.37 2.05
N SER A 108 19.45 6.28 1.24
CA SER A 108 19.18 7.71 1.36
C SER A 108 17.69 8.01 1.25
N HIS A 109 17.02 7.33 0.32
CA HIS A 109 15.60 7.45 0.12
C HIS A 109 14.82 6.86 1.30
N PHE A 110 15.15 5.65 1.77
CA PHE A 110 14.54 5.03 2.95
C PHE A 110 14.57 5.94 4.17
N GLN A 111 15.73 6.51 4.51
CA GLN A 111 15.87 7.41 5.66
C GLN A 111 14.96 8.64 5.53
N LYS A 112 14.91 9.24 4.34
CA LYS A 112 14.05 10.40 4.04
C LYS A 112 12.58 10.00 4.14
N TYR A 113 12.19 8.89 3.53
CA TYR A 113 10.82 8.39 3.47
C TYR A 113 10.28 8.08 4.86
N ILE A 114 10.97 7.24 5.64
CA ILE A 114 10.55 6.87 7.00
C ILE A 114 10.41 8.11 7.87
N ARG A 115 11.36 9.07 7.79
CA ARG A 115 11.27 10.31 8.55
C ARG A 115 10.00 11.11 8.22
N ILE A 116 9.60 11.19 6.96
CA ILE A 116 8.43 12.00 6.58
C ILE A 116 7.13 11.25 6.91
N VAL A 117 7.04 9.97 6.55
CA VAL A 117 5.80 9.18 6.72
C VAL A 117 5.53 8.82 8.18
N SER A 118 6.57 8.66 9.00
CA SER A 118 6.39 8.48 10.45
C SER A 118 5.73 9.70 11.11
N MET A 119 5.94 10.91 10.58
CA MET A 119 5.33 12.15 11.10
C MET A 119 3.88 12.36 10.62
N ALA A 120 3.43 11.63 9.60
CA ALA A 120 2.05 11.71 9.15
C ALA A 120 1.10 11.05 10.17
N GLU A 121 -0.04 11.68 10.46
CA GLU A 121 -1.12 11.00 11.18
C GLU A 121 -1.71 9.93 10.27
N ILE A 122 -1.44 8.67 10.57
CA ILE A 122 -1.92 7.54 9.78
C ILE A 122 -3.04 6.88 10.58
N ASN A 123 -4.24 7.43 10.43
CA ASN A 123 -5.42 7.00 11.17
C ASN A 123 -6.40 6.38 10.16
N GLY A 124 -6.60 5.05 10.20
CA GLY A 124 -7.64 4.34 9.43
C GLY A 124 -7.66 4.59 7.91
N ASP A 125 -8.87 4.62 7.33
CA ASP A 125 -9.28 4.55 5.90
C ASP A 125 -8.55 5.47 4.89
N ILE A 126 -7.72 6.40 5.37
CA ILE A 126 -6.83 7.30 4.59
C ILE A 126 -5.82 6.51 3.73
N THR A 127 -5.50 5.29 4.17
CA THR A 127 -4.49 4.42 3.53
C THR A 127 -5.01 3.66 2.31
N GLY A 128 -6.30 3.33 2.26
CA GLY A 128 -6.89 2.63 1.12
C GLY A 128 -6.80 3.44 -0.18
N ALA A 129 -7.05 4.75 -0.11
CA ALA A 129 -6.99 5.63 -1.27
C ALA A 129 -5.56 5.81 -1.82
N PHE A 130 -4.57 5.87 -0.93
CA PHE A 130 -3.16 5.97 -1.32
C PHE A 130 -2.69 4.69 -2.03
N LEU A 131 -2.89 3.52 -1.40
CA LEU A 131 -2.53 2.22 -1.96
C LEU A 131 -3.18 2.03 -3.34
N GLN A 132 -4.48 2.33 -3.43
CA GLN A 132 -5.21 2.25 -4.69
C GLN A 132 -4.58 3.17 -5.76
N GLY A 133 -4.27 4.42 -5.43
CA GLY A 133 -3.67 5.37 -6.38
C GLY A 133 -2.32 4.90 -6.92
N VAL A 134 -1.46 4.33 -6.05
CA VAL A 134 -0.17 3.77 -6.47
C VAL A 134 -0.36 2.55 -7.36
N LEU A 135 -1.22 1.61 -6.98
CA LEU A 135 -1.50 0.41 -7.78
C LEU A 135 -2.10 0.76 -9.15
N GLU A 136 -3.03 1.72 -9.21
CA GLU A 136 -3.58 2.20 -10.49
C GLU A 136 -2.49 2.80 -11.38
N MET A 137 -1.49 3.50 -10.84
CA MET A 137 -0.36 4.02 -11.65
C MET A 137 0.51 2.91 -12.23
N LEU A 138 0.84 1.91 -11.40
CA LEU A 138 1.65 0.77 -11.81
C LEU A 138 0.97 0.02 -12.97
N LEU A 139 -0.32 -0.28 -12.83
CA LEU A 139 -1.08 -1.08 -13.78
C LEU A 139 -1.56 -0.29 -15.02
N LYS A 140 -1.75 1.04 -14.93
CA LYS A 140 -1.96 1.89 -16.12
C LYS A 140 -0.81 1.78 -17.12
N LYS A 141 0.41 1.64 -16.63
CA LYS A 141 1.60 1.48 -17.47
C LYS A 141 1.62 0.13 -18.19
N GLU A 142 1.06 -0.90 -17.56
CA GLU A 142 0.88 -2.25 -18.13
C GLU A 142 -0.31 -2.35 -19.10
N GLY A 143 -1.03 -1.24 -19.35
CA GLY A 143 -2.12 -1.18 -20.31
C GLY A 143 -3.48 -1.65 -19.76
N GLU A 144 -3.61 -1.81 -18.43
CA GLU A 144 -4.88 -2.17 -17.83
C GLU A 144 -5.94 -1.06 -17.97
N GLN A 145 -7.20 -1.48 -18.16
CA GLN A 145 -8.34 -0.59 -18.22
C GLN A 145 -8.94 -0.40 -16.82
N PHE A 146 -9.07 0.85 -16.39
CA PHE A 146 -9.64 1.19 -15.08
C PHE A 146 -11.07 1.68 -15.23
N THR A 147 -11.96 1.18 -14.36
CA THR A 147 -13.30 1.72 -14.21
C THR A 147 -13.23 3.14 -13.65
N PRO A 148 -13.75 4.17 -14.35
CA PRO A 148 -13.75 5.54 -13.86
C PRO A 148 -14.50 5.68 -12.52
N ASP A 149 -14.06 6.60 -11.66
CA ASP A 149 -14.67 6.87 -10.34
C ASP A 149 -16.19 7.02 -10.39
N SER A 150 -16.69 7.76 -11.38
CA SER A 150 -18.12 8.01 -11.57
C SER A 150 -18.90 6.72 -11.86
N ILE A 151 -18.30 5.80 -12.62
CA ILE A 151 -18.89 4.50 -12.93
C ILE A 151 -18.85 3.59 -11.70
N ARG A 152 -17.72 3.54 -10.96
CA ARG A 152 -17.61 2.75 -9.72
C ARG A 152 -18.66 3.19 -8.70
N SER A 153 -18.78 4.49 -8.48
CA SER A 153 -19.74 5.05 -7.52
C SER A 153 -21.19 4.80 -7.94
N LEU A 154 -21.49 4.92 -9.24
CA LEU A 154 -22.79 4.55 -9.79
C LEU A 154 -23.09 3.06 -9.57
N MET A 155 -22.15 2.17 -9.91
CA MET A 155 -22.30 0.71 -9.71
C MET A 155 -22.56 0.39 -8.24
N ALA A 156 -21.79 0.96 -7.31
CA ALA A 156 -21.99 0.77 -5.88
C ALA A 156 -23.35 1.28 -5.38
N CYS A 157 -23.94 2.30 -6.04
CA CYS A 157 -25.28 2.78 -5.72
C CYS A 157 -26.40 1.93 -6.32
N LEU A 158 -26.15 1.28 -7.47
CA LEU A 158 -27.12 0.41 -8.15
C LEU A 158 -27.22 -0.97 -7.48
N VAL A 159 -26.14 -1.45 -6.88
CA VAL A 159 -26.16 -2.70 -6.10
C VAL A 159 -26.92 -2.47 -4.79
N ASN A 160 -27.99 -3.23 -4.56
CA ASN A 160 -28.72 -3.20 -3.31
C ASN A 160 -27.93 -3.95 -2.21
N ILE A 161 -27.16 -3.21 -1.42
CA ILE A 161 -26.39 -3.76 -0.32
C ILE A 161 -27.23 -3.74 0.95
N GLN A 162 -27.42 -4.92 1.54
CA GLN A 162 -28.18 -5.12 2.79
C GLN A 162 -27.36 -5.91 3.80
N ASP A 163 -27.78 -5.91 5.06
CA ASP A 163 -27.13 -6.67 6.12
C ASP A 163 -27.14 -8.18 5.79
N GLY A 164 -26.03 -8.88 6.02
CA GLY A 164 -25.88 -10.29 5.66
C GLY A 164 -25.62 -10.56 4.17
N ALA A 165 -25.42 -9.52 3.34
CA ALA A 165 -25.14 -9.71 1.92
C ALA A 165 -23.73 -10.26 1.65
N SER A 166 -23.58 -10.93 0.51
CA SER A 166 -22.30 -11.32 -0.07
C SER A 166 -22.15 -10.63 -1.42
N LEU A 167 -21.08 -9.86 -1.61
CA LEU A 167 -20.74 -9.18 -2.87
C LEU A 167 -19.49 -9.83 -3.45
N ALA A 168 -19.51 -10.08 -4.76
CA ALA A 168 -18.37 -10.60 -5.48
C ALA A 168 -18.03 -9.70 -6.66
N ASP A 169 -16.75 -9.42 -6.85
CA ASP A 169 -16.19 -8.86 -8.09
C ASP A 169 -15.28 -9.91 -8.75
N PRO A 170 -15.77 -10.67 -9.75
CA PRO A 170 -14.98 -11.70 -10.41
C PRO A 170 -13.84 -11.16 -11.27
N PHE A 171 -13.77 -9.83 -11.46
CA PHE A 171 -12.71 -9.14 -12.19
C PHE A 171 -12.12 -8.04 -11.30
N LEU A 172 -11.67 -8.45 -10.10
CA LEU A 172 -11.27 -7.56 -9.00
C LEU A 172 -10.27 -6.48 -9.41
N GLY A 173 -9.27 -6.82 -10.23
CA GLY A 173 -8.12 -5.96 -10.51
C GLY A 173 -7.48 -5.48 -9.21
N VAL A 174 -7.35 -4.16 -9.03
CA VAL A 174 -6.86 -3.53 -7.79
C VAL A 174 -7.90 -3.45 -6.65
N GLY A 175 -9.10 -4.00 -6.85
CA GLY A 175 -10.17 -4.04 -5.85
C GLY A 175 -10.98 -2.77 -5.69
N SER A 176 -10.82 -1.78 -6.58
CA SER A 176 -11.47 -0.48 -6.45
C SER A 176 -12.99 -0.52 -6.38
N ASN A 177 -13.64 -1.48 -7.06
CA ASN A 177 -15.09 -1.63 -7.01
C ASN A 177 -15.55 -2.09 -5.61
N LEU A 178 -14.85 -3.06 -5.01
CA LEU A 178 -15.15 -3.53 -3.66
C LEU A 178 -14.82 -2.48 -2.60
N ILE A 179 -13.76 -1.68 -2.80
CA ILE A 179 -13.45 -0.52 -1.94
C ILE A 179 -14.60 0.50 -1.99
N GLU A 180 -15.13 0.81 -3.19
CA GLU A 180 -16.26 1.73 -3.33
C GLU A 180 -17.55 1.16 -2.71
N ALA A 181 -17.79 -0.15 -2.86
CA ALA A 181 -18.89 -0.83 -2.18
C ALA A 181 -18.74 -0.75 -0.65
N HIS A 182 -17.53 -0.95 -0.12
CA HIS A 182 -17.24 -0.79 1.31
C HIS A 182 -17.53 0.63 1.82
N LYS A 183 -17.11 1.66 1.08
CA LYS A 183 -17.46 3.06 1.42
C LYS A 183 -18.98 3.27 1.44
N ARG A 184 -19.70 2.67 0.50
CA ARG A 184 -21.18 2.75 0.45
C ARG A 184 -21.84 2.05 1.62
N ILE A 185 -21.30 0.92 2.09
CA ILE A 185 -21.72 0.19 3.29
C ILE A 185 -21.59 1.08 4.52
N LEU A 186 -20.40 1.66 4.74
CA LEU A 186 -20.15 2.58 5.85
C LEU A 186 -21.10 3.80 5.81
N LYS A 187 -21.25 4.41 4.63
CA LYS A 187 -22.16 5.56 4.43
C LYS A 187 -23.64 5.22 4.65
N ALA A 188 -24.03 3.97 4.45
CA ALA A 188 -25.38 3.48 4.71
C ALA A 188 -25.68 3.28 6.20
N GLY A 189 -24.64 3.31 7.06
CA GLY A 189 -24.76 2.88 8.46
C GLY A 189 -24.89 1.36 8.62
N LEU A 190 -24.57 0.58 7.58
CA LEU A 190 -24.55 -0.88 7.65
C LEU A 190 -23.28 -1.35 8.37
N ASN A 191 -23.38 -2.48 9.07
CA ASN A 191 -22.23 -3.08 9.73
C ASN A 191 -21.36 -3.81 8.70
N PRO A 192 -20.12 -3.36 8.41
CA PRO A 192 -19.26 -4.02 7.43
C PRO A 192 -18.91 -5.46 7.81
N ASN A 193 -18.92 -5.81 9.11
CA ASN A 193 -18.64 -7.18 9.57
C ASN A 193 -19.75 -8.17 9.21
N ASN A 194 -20.95 -7.68 8.85
CA ASN A 194 -22.07 -8.50 8.44
C ASN A 194 -22.13 -8.67 6.91
N ILE A 195 -21.20 -8.10 6.16
CA ILE A 195 -21.20 -8.14 4.69
C ILE A 195 -19.90 -8.75 4.21
N GLN A 196 -20.01 -9.77 3.37
CA GLN A 196 -18.84 -10.47 2.82
C GLN A 196 -18.48 -9.89 1.46
N LEU A 197 -17.20 -9.58 1.26
CA LEU A 197 -16.66 -9.08 -0.01
C LEU A 197 -15.70 -10.14 -0.57
N TYR A 198 -15.91 -10.51 -1.83
CA TYR A 198 -15.13 -11.51 -2.55
C TYR A 198 -14.55 -10.91 -3.83
N GLY A 199 -13.27 -11.18 -4.07
CA GLY A 199 -12.53 -10.77 -5.26
C GLY A 199 -11.85 -11.93 -5.96
#